data_AF-A0A1Y0I0N9-F1
#
_entry.id   AF-A0A1Y0I0N9-F1
#
_cell.length_a   1.000
_cell.length_b   1.000
_cell.length_c   1.000
_cell.angle_alpha   90.00
_cell.angle_beta   90.00
_cell.angle_gamma   90.00
#
_symmetry.space_group_name_H-M   'P 1'
#
loop_
_entity.id
_entity.type
_entity.pdbx_description
1 polymer ?
#
loop_
_entity_poly.entity_id
_entity_poly.type
_entity_poly.pdbx_seq_one_letter_code
_entity_poly.pdbx_strand_id
1 'polypeptide(L)'
;MSDSPAPGWYPDPWGVRAERWFDGRAWTPHLRDRPASAGGRPRMHPGAIVAIVLGVVLALAAVAAVVGFFVVMVQGVICGEAPHYCD
;
A
#
# COMPACT_ATOMS: atom_id res chain seq x y z
N MET A 1 10.58 16.92 -42.91
CA MET A 1 11.51 15.79 -42.68
C MET A 1 10.69 14.60 -42.23
N SER A 2 10.77 13.47 -42.92
CA SER A 2 10.19 12.21 -42.46
C SER A 2 11.21 11.59 -41.50
N ASP A 3 10.97 11.69 -40.20
CA ASP A 3 11.84 11.07 -39.20
C ASP A 3 11.49 9.58 -39.14
N SER A 4 12.24 8.75 -39.86
CA SER A 4 12.10 7.29 -39.75
C SER A 4 12.59 6.87 -38.36
N PRO A 5 11.86 6.00 -37.64
CA PRO A 5 12.27 5.57 -36.31
C PRO A 5 13.65 4.92 -36.34
N ALA A 6 14.47 5.20 -35.34
CA ALA A 6 15.79 4.59 -35.21
C ALA A 6 15.67 3.05 -35.07
N PRO A 7 16.72 2.29 -35.39
CA PRO A 7 16.73 0.86 -35.12
C PRO A 7 16.57 0.59 -33.61
N GLY A 8 15.65 -0.29 -33.23
CA GLY A 8 15.31 -0.50 -31.82
C GLY A 8 14.16 -1.47 -31.58
N TRP A 9 13.83 -1.66 -30.31
CA TRP A 9 12.66 -2.43 -29.88
C TRP A 9 11.46 -1.51 -29.73
N TYR A 10 10.37 -1.85 -30.40
CA TYR A 10 9.12 -1.09 -30.41
C TYR A 10 7.93 -2.02 -30.14
N PRO A 11 6.75 -1.51 -29.72
CA PRO A 11 5.55 -2.31 -29.57
C PRO A 11 5.22 -3.09 -30.85
N ASP A 12 4.91 -4.38 -30.73
CA ASP A 12 4.62 -5.23 -31.89
C ASP A 12 3.30 -4.81 -32.57
N PRO A 13 3.31 -4.32 -33.83
CA PRO A 13 2.09 -3.89 -34.52
C PRO A 13 1.09 -5.03 -34.75
N TRP A 14 1.60 -6.27 -34.80
CA TRP A 14 0.79 -7.47 -35.00
C TRP A 14 0.37 -8.14 -33.69
N GLY A 15 0.84 -7.65 -32.54
CA GLY A 15 0.45 -8.17 -31.22
C GLY A 15 0.85 -9.63 -30.94
N VAL A 16 1.84 -10.17 -31.65
CA VAL A 16 2.34 -11.54 -31.43
C VAL A 16 3.12 -11.62 -30.12
N ARG A 17 3.94 -10.61 -29.80
CA ARG A 17 4.61 -10.44 -28.50
C ARG A 17 4.59 -8.98 -28.05
N ALA A 18 5.15 -8.68 -26.88
CA ALA A 18 5.13 -7.33 -26.34
C ALA A 18 5.90 -6.34 -27.24
N GLU A 19 7.07 -6.74 -27.74
CA GLU A 19 7.96 -5.87 -28.51
C GLU A 19 8.57 -6.63 -29.70
N ARG A 20 8.78 -5.90 -30.81
CA ARG A 20 9.43 -6.36 -32.04
C ARG A 20 10.60 -5.45 -32.40
N TRP A 21 11.64 -6.01 -32.99
CA TRP A 21 12.78 -5.24 -33.47
C TRP A 21 12.48 -4.59 -34.83
N PHE A 22 12.66 -3.27 -34.89
CA PHE A 22 12.70 -2.47 -36.12
C PHE A 22 14.16 -2.18 -36.47
N ASP A 23 14.57 -2.41 -37.71
CA ASP A 23 15.96 -2.22 -38.16
C ASP A 23 16.27 -0.82 -38.72
N GLY A 24 15.31 0.11 -38.63
CA GLY A 24 15.39 1.45 -39.23
C GLY A 24 14.75 1.56 -40.62
N ARG A 25 14.40 0.43 -41.26
CA ARG A 25 13.74 0.38 -42.57
C ARG A 25 12.51 -0.52 -42.55
N ALA A 26 12.59 -1.66 -41.85
CA ALA A 26 11.55 -2.68 -41.79
C ALA A 26 11.48 -3.36 -40.40
N TRP A 27 10.33 -3.95 -40.14
CA TRP A 27 10.13 -4.82 -38.98
C TRP A 27 10.76 -6.18 -39.21
N THR A 28 11.51 -6.69 -38.24
CA THR A 28 12.17 -8.01 -38.34
C THR A 28 11.38 -9.10 -37.60
N PRO A 29 11.74 -10.39 -37.77
CA PRO A 29 11.13 -11.49 -37.03
C PRO A 29 11.49 -11.53 -35.54
N HIS A 30 12.46 -10.73 -35.09
CA HIS A 30 12.89 -10.74 -33.70
C HIS A 30 11.80 -10.16 -32.80
N LEU A 31 11.29 -11.01 -31.94
CA LEU A 31 10.26 -10.69 -30.95
C LEU A 31 10.85 -10.85 -29.55
N ARG A 32 10.40 -10.03 -28.61
CA ARG A 32 10.69 -10.18 -27.18
C ARG A 32 9.46 -9.85 -26.34
N ASP A 33 9.41 -10.46 -25.17
CA ASP A 33 8.53 -9.98 -24.12
C ASP A 33 9.17 -8.77 -23.48
N ARG A 34 8.34 -7.84 -23.01
CA ARG A 34 8.85 -6.76 -22.18
C ARG A 34 9.43 -7.44 -20.93
N PRO A 35 10.68 -7.14 -20.56
CA PRO A 35 11.22 -7.65 -19.30
C PRO A 35 10.21 -7.27 -18.22
N ALA A 36 9.77 -8.26 -17.44
CA ALA A 36 8.89 -8.00 -16.31
C ALA A 36 9.56 -6.89 -15.50
N SER A 37 9.00 -5.69 -15.55
CA SER A 37 9.49 -4.56 -14.77
C SER A 37 9.60 -5.09 -13.35
N ALA A 38 10.79 -5.00 -12.77
CA ALA A 38 11.11 -5.52 -11.44
C ALA A 38 10.40 -4.75 -10.32
N GLY A 39 9.18 -4.26 -10.57
CA GLY A 39 8.16 -4.02 -9.56
C GLY A 39 7.73 -5.35 -8.97
N GLY A 40 8.66 -6.01 -8.28
CA GLY A 40 8.32 -7.08 -7.37
C GLY A 40 7.27 -6.53 -6.42
N ARG A 41 6.07 -7.11 -6.46
CA ARG A 41 5.06 -6.86 -5.43
C ARG A 41 5.78 -7.04 -4.10
N PRO A 42 5.73 -6.07 -3.16
CA PRO A 42 6.39 -6.24 -1.88
C PRO A 42 5.92 -7.57 -1.31
N ARG A 43 6.86 -8.50 -1.10
CA ARG A 43 6.57 -9.79 -0.48
C ARG A 43 6.16 -9.46 0.96
N MET A 44 4.87 -9.28 1.21
CA MET A 44 4.36 -9.07 2.55
C MET A 44 4.71 -10.31 3.36
N HIS A 45 5.59 -10.14 4.36
CA HIS A 45 5.95 -11.23 5.25
C HIS A 45 4.75 -11.51 6.16
N PRO A 46 4.39 -12.79 6.40
CA PRO A 46 3.22 -13.14 7.23
C PRO A 46 3.28 -12.54 8.65
N GLY A 47 4.47 -12.24 9.18
CA GLY A 47 4.64 -11.55 10.46
C GLY A 47 4.14 -10.10 10.49
N ALA A 48 3.99 -9.43 9.36
CA ALA A 48 3.49 -8.06 9.31
C ALA A 48 2.02 -7.96 9.76
N ILE A 49 1.19 -8.94 9.40
CA ILE A 49 -0.21 -8.98 9.80
C ILE A 49 -0.32 -9.14 11.32
N VAL A 50 0.47 -10.07 11.90
CA VAL A 50 0.49 -10.30 13.36
C VAL A 50 0.93 -9.04 14.11
N ALA A 51 1.98 -8.35 13.63
CA ALA A 51 2.45 -7.12 14.23
C ALA A 51 1.41 -5.98 14.18
N ILE A 52 0.70 -5.83 13.05
CA ILE A 52 -0.37 -4.84 12.89
C ILE A 52 -1.52 -5.14 13.86
N VAL A 53 -2.00 -6.39 13.89
CA VAL A 53 -3.12 -6.77 14.77
C VAL A 53 -2.75 -6.56 16.23
N LEU A 54 -1.57 -7.01 16.66
CA LEU A 54 -1.09 -6.80 18.02
C LEU A 54 -0.99 -5.32 18.38
N GLY A 55 -0.44 -4.51 17.46
CA GLY A 55 -0.33 -3.05 17.64
C GLY A 55 -1.70 -2.37 17.80
N VAL A 56 -2.68 -2.74 16.97
CA VAL A 56 -4.04 -2.19 17.04
C VAL A 56 -4.72 -2.57 18.36
N VAL A 57 -4.61 -3.83 18.79
CA VAL A 57 -5.20 -4.29 20.05
C VAL A 57 -4.61 -3.54 21.25
N LEU A 58 -3.29 -3.39 21.29
CA LEU A 58 -2.60 -2.64 22.36
C LEU A 58 -3.00 -1.16 22.35
N ALA A 59 -3.09 -0.53 21.17
CA ALA A 59 -3.51 0.86 21.04
C ALA A 59 -4.95 1.07 21.54
N LEU A 60 -5.89 0.19 21.15
CA LEU A 60 -7.28 0.26 21.60
C LEU A 60 -7.40 0.05 23.12
N ALA A 61 -6.65 -0.90 23.69
CA ALA A 61 -6.62 -1.12 25.14
C ALA A 61 -6.07 0.11 25.89
N ALA A 62 -5.01 0.72 25.39
CA ALA A 62 -4.46 1.96 25.96
C ALA A 62 -5.46 3.12 25.91
N VAL A 63 -6.14 3.31 24.77
CA VAL A 63 -7.18 4.34 24.62
C VAL A 63 -8.33 4.09 25.60
N ALA A 64 -8.82 2.85 25.69
CA ALA A 64 -9.89 2.50 26.63
C ALA A 64 -9.47 2.75 28.09
N ALA A 65 -8.23 2.43 28.46
CA ALA A 65 -7.71 2.69 29.80
C ALA A 65 -7.62 4.18 30.11
N VAL A 66 -7.14 5.00 29.16
CA VAL A 66 -7.06 6.46 29.32
C VAL A 66 -8.45 7.07 29.44
N VAL A 67 -9.39 6.66 28.58
CA VAL A 67 -10.77 7.15 28.63
C VAL A 67 -11.45 6.73 29.94
N GLY A 68 -11.34 5.46 30.32
CA GLY A 68 -11.90 4.96 31.57
C GLY A 68 -11.33 5.67 32.79
N PHE A 69 -10.01 5.88 32.82
CA PHE A 69 -9.35 6.66 33.88
C PHE A 69 -9.87 8.09 33.95
N PHE A 70 -10.01 8.76 32.81
CA PHE A 70 -10.51 10.14 32.75
C PHE A 70 -11.98 10.22 33.20
N VAL A 71 -12.82 9.27 32.80
CA VAL A 71 -14.23 9.19 33.25
C VAL A 71 -14.30 9.00 34.75
N VAL A 72 -13.54 8.06 35.32
CA VAL A 72 -13.51 7.81 36.78
C VAL A 72 -13.00 9.04 37.53
N MET A 73 -11.95 9.71 37.04
CA MET A 73 -11.44 10.94 37.63
C MET A 73 -12.48 12.07 37.61
N VAL A 74 -13.15 12.29 36.48
CA VAL A 74 -14.18 13.33 36.36
C VAL A 74 -15.39 13.02 37.26
N GLN A 75 -15.84 11.76 37.30
CA GLN A 75 -16.92 11.38 38.22
C GLN A 75 -16.49 11.55 39.69
N GLY A 76 -15.26 11.22 40.06
CA GLY A 76 -14.73 11.44 41.40
C GLY A 76 -14.67 12.92 41.79
N VAL A 77 -14.29 13.81 40.86
CA VAL A 77 -14.28 15.27 41.09
C VAL A 77 -15.70 15.84 41.21
N ILE A 78 -16.64 15.39 40.37
CA ILE A 78 -18.03 15.85 40.40
C ILE A 78 -18.76 15.35 41.65
N CYS A 79 -18.56 14.09 42.04
CA CYS A 79 -19.18 13.52 43.24
C CYS A 79 -18.51 14.03 44.54
N GLY A 80 -17.25 14.45 44.50
CA GLY A 80 -16.55 15.04 45.64
C GLY A 80 -17.12 16.39 46.10
N GLU A 81 -17.72 17.16 45.19
CA GLU A 81 -18.21 18.52 45.47
C GLU A 81 -19.70 18.58 45.87
N ALA A 82 -20.49 17.53 45.61
CA ALA A 82 -21.93 17.51 45.92
C ALA A 82 -22.41 16.13 46.42
N PRO A 83 -22.23 15.81 47.72
CA PRO A 83 -22.68 14.53 48.31
C PRO A 83 -24.21 14.35 48.36
N HIS A 84 -25.00 15.31 47.89
CA HIS A 84 -26.46 15.30 47.98
C HIS A 84 -27.19 14.76 46.74
N TYR A 85 -26.48 14.32 45.68
CA TYR A 85 -27.09 13.89 44.42
C TYR A 85 -26.79 12.43 44.02
N CYS A 86 -26.14 11.65 44.89
CA CYS A 86 -25.83 10.24 44.62
C CYS A 86 -26.63 9.32 45.56
N ASP A 87 -27.88 9.05 45.18
CA ASP A 87 -28.67 7.87 45.58
C ASP A 87 -29.15 7.16 44.31
#